data_AF-A0A923SEM6-F1
#
_entry.id   AF-A0A923SEM6-F1
#
_cell.length_a   1.000
_cell.length_b   1.000
_cell.length_c   1.000
_cell.angle_alpha   90.00
_cell.angle_beta   90.00
_cell.angle_gamma   90.00
#
_symmetry.space_group_name_H-M   'P 1'
#
loop_
_entity.id
_entity.type
_entity.pdbx_description
1 polymer ?
#
loop_
_entity_poly.entity_id
_entity_poly.type
_entity_poly.pdbx_seq_one_letter_code
_entity_poly.pdbx_strand_id
1 'polypeptide(L)' 'MCCDAITVEIKVVSQIRVAFYAQLTNYLKCTKMELGMLIILAQLH' A
#
# COMPACT_ATOMS: atom_id res chain seq x y z
N MET A 1 -24.32 -8.19 5.35
CA MET A 1 -23.18 -7.30 5.65
C MET A 1 -22.40 -7.12 4.36
N CYS A 2 -22.21 -5.90 3.88
CA CYS A 2 -21.23 -5.60 2.84
C CYS A 2 -19.92 -5.29 3.57
N CYS A 3 -18.94 -6.18 3.47
CA CYS A 3 -17.59 -5.92 3.95
C CYS A 3 -16.73 -5.64 2.73
N ASP A 4 -16.23 -4.41 2.62
CA ASP A 4 -15.29 -4.06 1.57
C ASP A 4 -13.95 -4.75 1.84
N ALA A 5 -13.43 -5.46 0.84
CA ALA A 5 -12.10 -6.04 0.91
C ALA A 5 -11.07 -4.94 0.64
N ILE A 6 -10.17 -4.71 1.58
CA ILE A 6 -9.09 -3.72 1.46
C ILE A 6 -7.76 -4.45 1.38
N THR A 7 -6.91 -4.06 0.43
CA THR A 7 -5.51 -4.51 0.43
C THR A 7 -4.66 -3.64 1.34
N VAL A 8 -3.88 -4.25 2.22
CA VAL A 8 -2.94 -3.56 3.10
C VAL A 8 -1.52 -3.89 2.69
N GLU A 9 -0.73 -2.87 2.39
CA GLU A 9 0.70 -2.99 2.11
C GLU A 9 1.50 -2.32 3.24
N ILE A 10 2.38 -3.09 3.91
CA ILE A 10 3.21 -2.60 5.02
C ILE A 10 4.67 -2.62 4.57
N LYS A 11 5.37 -1.49 4.77
CA LYS A 11 6.80 -1.35 4.46
C LYS A 11 7.54 -0.78 5.66
N VAL A 12 8.64 -1.43 6.04
CA VAL A 12 9.62 -0.89 6.99
C VAL A 12 10.79 -0.37 6.16
N VAL A 13 11.08 0.92 6.24
CA VAL A 13 12.08 1.57 5.39
C VAL A 13 12.87 2.62 6.15
N SER A 14 14.15 2.78 5.81
CA SER A 14 14.97 3.91 6.26
C SER A 14 14.68 5.20 5.48
N GLN A 15 14.15 5.09 4.26
CA GLN A 15 13.79 6.22 3.39
C GLN A 15 12.50 5.93 2.62
N ILE A 16 11.61 6.92 2.54
CA ILE A 16 10.35 6.82 1.80
C ILE A 16 10.64 6.91 0.30
N ARG A 17 10.21 5.89 -0.45
CA ARG A 17 10.30 5.89 -1.93
C ARG A 17 8.95 6.24 -2.53
N VAL A 18 8.96 7.19 -3.48
CA VAL A 18 7.76 7.57 -4.27
C VAL A 18 7.17 6.37 -5.02
N ALA A 19 8.01 5.40 -5.38
CA ALA A 19 7.60 4.17 -6.06
C ALA A 19 6.57 3.33 -5.28
N PHE A 20 6.48 3.43 -3.95
CA PHE A 20 5.50 2.66 -3.17
C PHE A 20 4.06 3.02 -3.52
N TYR A 21 3.79 4.30 -3.77
CA TYR A 21 2.46 4.75 -4.20
C TYR A 21 2.10 4.22 -5.60
N ALA A 22 3.07 4.28 -6.53
CA ALA A 22 2.88 3.75 -7.88
C ALA A 22 2.65 2.23 -7.87
N GLN A 23 3.37 1.51 -6.99
CA GLN A 23 3.20 0.07 -6.81
C GLN A 23 1.79 -0.27 -6.32
N LEU A 24 1.31 0.35 -5.23
CA LEU A 24 -0.04 0.13 -4.72
C LEU A 24 -1.09 0.50 -5.77
N THR A 25 -0.92 1.62 -6.47
CA THR A 25 -1.83 2.05 -7.54
C THR A 25 -1.92 1.03 -8.67
N ASN A 26 -0.78 0.49 -9.10
CA ASN A 26 -0.75 -0.53 -10.15
C ASN A 26 -1.40 -1.83 -9.68
N TYR A 27 -1.17 -2.23 -8.43
CA TYR A 27 -1.82 -3.39 -7.86
C TYR A 27 -3.35 -3.23 -7.86
N LEU A 28 -3.89 -2.12 -7.35
CA LEU A 28 -5.33 -1.85 -7.32
C LEU A 28 -5.95 -1.90 -8.73
N LYS A 29 -5.27 -1.32 -9.73
CA LYS A 29 -5.71 -1.39 -11.14
C LYS A 29 -5.73 -2.83 -11.67
N CYS A 30 -4.68 -3.61 -11.40
CA CYS A 30 -4.56 -4.99 -11.87
C CYS A 30 -5.58 -5.94 -11.21
N THR A 31 -5.89 -5.73 -9.94
CA THR A 31 -6.83 -6.57 -9.17
C THR A 31 -8.27 -6.07 -9.21
N LYS A 32 -8.52 -4.93 -9.86
CA LYS A 32 -9.82 -4.24 -9.89
C LYS A 32 -10.36 -3.97 -8.48
N MET A 33 -9.46 -3.67 -7.54
CA MET A 33 -9.81 -3.27 -6.18
C MET A 33 -9.91 -1.75 -6.08
N GLU A 34 -10.86 -1.28 -5.30
CA GLU A 34 -11.14 0.16 -5.17
C GLU A 34 -10.39 0.80 -3.99
N LEU A 35 -10.03 0.01 -2.98
CA LEU A 35 -9.45 0.48 -1.73
C LEU A 35 -8.14 -0.23 -1.40
N GLY A 36 -7.12 0.56 -1.06
CA GLY A 36 -5.84 0.09 -0.56
C GLY A 36 -5.29 1.01 0.52
N MET A 37 -4.52 0.44 1.45
CA MET A 37 -3.85 1.16 2.52
C MET A 37 -2.34 0.89 2.45
N LEU A 38 -1.54 1.96 2.42
CA LEU A 38 -0.08 1.88 2.52
C LEU A 38 0.36 2.35 3.91
N ILE A 39 0.94 1.45 4.70
CA ILE A 39 1.52 1.77 6.02
C ILE A 39 3.04 1.76 5.88
N ILE A 40 3.66 2.91 6.17
CA ILE A 40 5.10 3.08 6.14
C ILE A 40 5.60 3.21 7.58
N LEU A 41 6.48 2.30 7.99
CA LEU A 41 7.19 2.34 9.26
C LEU A 41 8.62 2.79 9.02
N ALA A 42 9.02 3.86 9.69
CA ALA A 42 10.38 4.37 9.60
C ALA A 42 11.32 3.50 10.44
N GLN A 43 12.40 3.00 9.83
CA GLN A 43 13.49 2.34 10.53
C GLN A 43 14.53 3.39 10.93
N LEU A 44 14.57 3.70 12.22
CA LEU A 44 15.64 4.47 12.84
C LEU A 44 16.80 3.52 13.16
N HIS A 45 17.99 3.87 12.68
CA HIS A 45 19.22 3.08 12.86
C HIS A 45 20.15 3.73 13.89
#